data_AF-A0AAW2V252-F1
#
_entry.id   AF-A0AAW2V252-F1
#
_cell.length_a   1.000
_cell.length_b   1.000
_cell.length_c   1.000
_cell.angle_alpha   90.00
_cell.angle_beta   90.00
_cell.angle_gamma   90.00
#
_symmetry.space_group_name_H-M   'P 1'
#
loop_
_entity.id
_entity.type
_entity.pdbx_description
1 polymer ?
#
loop_
_entity_poly.entity_id
_entity_poly.type
_entity_poly.pdbx_seq_one_letter_code
_entity_poly.pdbx_strand_id
1 'polypeptide(L)'
;MHAEGACGFGDLHKTSYGKYSTGLSGMLFNRGSSCGACFEVRCADNMLWCQQRSPSIVLSATDFCPPNYGVPADYGGWCNFPRAHFQMPEAAFSLIAQQKADIVSV
;
A
#
# COMPACT_ATOMS: atom_id res chain seq x y z
N MET A 1 4.53 4.27 19.19
CA MET A 1 5.07 3.12 18.45
C MET A 1 5.70 3.68 17.20
N HIS A 2 7.03 3.80 17.15
CA HIS A 2 7.72 4.33 15.98
C HIS A 2 7.71 3.24 14.91
N ALA A 3 7.00 3.47 13.81
CA ALA A 3 7.00 2.56 12.67
C ALA A 3 8.29 2.78 11.88
N GLU A 4 9.38 2.17 12.35
CA GLU A 4 10.58 1.98 11.56
C GLU A 4 10.25 0.90 10.53
N GLY A 5 9.72 1.31 9.38
CA GLY A 5 9.30 0.37 8.33
C GLY A 5 10.43 -0.59 7.94
N ALA A 6 10.08 -1.74 7.37
CA ALA A 6 11.00 -2.85 7.05
C ALA A 6 12.18 -2.49 6.15
N CYS A 7 12.19 -1.30 5.53
CA CYS A 7 13.31 -0.77 4.76
C CYS A 7 14.33 0.04 5.56
N GLY A 8 14.14 0.23 6.87
CA GLY A 8 15.14 0.86 7.75
C GLY A 8 15.29 2.37 7.58
N PHE A 9 14.27 3.06 7.05
CA PHE A 9 14.27 4.53 6.87
C PHE A 9 14.07 5.33 8.17
N GLY A 10 14.02 4.67 9.34
CA GLY A 10 13.73 5.31 10.62
C GLY A 10 12.25 5.71 10.74
N ASP A 11 11.95 6.76 11.50
CA ASP A 11 10.59 7.23 11.75
C ASP A 11 9.94 7.80 10.48
N LEU A 12 9.08 6.98 9.86
CA LEU A 12 8.34 7.33 8.65
C LEU A 12 7.33 8.46 8.88
N HIS A 13 6.93 8.73 10.13
CA HIS A 13 6.03 9.83 10.49
C HIS A 13 6.74 11.17 10.55
N LYS A 14 8.03 11.18 10.89
CA LYS A 14 8.89 12.38 10.88
C LYS A 14 9.42 12.71 9.50
N THR A 15 9.53 11.71 8.64
CA THR A 15 9.97 11.88 7.26
C THR A 15 8.74 12.15 6.38
N SER A 16 8.86 13.00 5.37
CA SER A 16 7.74 13.37 4.47
C SER A 16 7.09 12.17 3.76
N TYR A 17 7.68 10.97 3.87
CA TYR A 17 7.11 9.71 3.43
C TYR A 17 5.78 9.35 4.11
N GLY A 18 5.49 9.79 5.35
CA GLY A 18 4.35 9.28 6.13
C GLY A 18 2.99 9.25 5.41
N LYS A 19 2.72 10.19 4.49
CA LYS A 19 1.48 10.19 3.68
C LYS A 19 1.55 9.26 2.45
N TYR A 20 2.72 9.12 1.83
CA TYR A 20 2.92 8.37 0.57
C TYR A 20 3.77 7.11 0.76
N SER A 21 3.92 6.67 2.00
CA SER A 21 4.65 5.49 2.41
C SER A 21 3.78 4.26 2.16
N THR A 22 4.33 3.18 1.61
CA THR A 22 3.58 1.94 1.42
C THR A 22 4.36 0.70 1.86
N GLY A 23 3.62 -0.23 2.47
CA GLY A 23 4.06 -1.59 2.75
C GLY A 23 3.75 -2.50 1.56
N LEU A 24 4.76 -3.17 1.04
CA LEU A 24 4.59 -4.09 -0.10
C LEU A 24 4.33 -5.52 0.38
N SER A 25 3.43 -6.26 -0.28
CA SER A 25 3.30 -7.70 -0.06
C SER A 25 4.59 -8.44 -0.42
N GLY A 26 4.74 -9.70 0.01
CA GLY A 26 5.93 -10.51 -0.29
C GLY A 26 6.26 -10.60 -1.78
N MET A 27 5.23 -10.59 -2.64
CA MET A 27 5.41 -10.61 -4.08
C MET A 27 6.05 -9.31 -4.61
N LEU A 28 5.67 -8.15 -4.09
CA LEU A 28 6.21 -6.86 -4.53
C LEU A 28 7.49 -6.46 -3.78
N PHE A 29 7.61 -6.82 -2.50
CA PHE A 29 8.73 -6.47 -1.65
C PHE A 29 10.04 -7.16 -2.08
N ASN A 30 9.92 -8.38 -2.63
CA ASN A 30 11.04 -9.17 -3.16
C ASN A 30 12.28 -9.18 -2.23
N ARG A 31 12.07 -9.60 -0.98
CA ARG A 31 13.10 -9.66 0.07
C ARG A 31 13.84 -8.33 0.31
N GLY A 32 13.15 -7.21 0.17
CA GLY A 32 13.68 -5.86 0.38
C GLY A 32 14.34 -5.25 -0.85
N SER A 33 14.40 -5.97 -1.98
CA SER A 33 14.96 -5.43 -3.23
C SER A 33 14.19 -4.22 -3.75
N SER A 34 12.91 -4.10 -3.39
CA SER A 34 12.04 -2.98 -3.77
C SER A 34 12.04 -1.83 -2.76
N CYS A 35 12.83 -1.92 -1.67
CA CYS A 35 12.94 -0.83 -0.71
C CYS A 35 13.46 0.46 -1.37
N GLY A 36 12.77 1.58 -1.14
CA GLY A 36 13.06 2.87 -1.76
C GLY A 36 12.52 3.04 -3.18
N ALA A 37 11.91 2.01 -3.77
CA ALA A 37 11.25 2.14 -5.07
C ALA A 37 9.99 3.02 -4.98
N CYS A 38 9.68 3.71 -6.07
CA CYS A 38 8.46 4.51 -6.21
C CYS A 38 7.50 3.83 -7.17
N PHE A 39 6.22 3.77 -6.79
CA PHE A 39 5.14 3.15 -7.57
C PHE A 39 4.07 4.20 -7.84
N GLU A 40 3.78 4.44 -9.12
CA GLU A 40 2.59 5.18 -9.50
C GLU A 40 1.39 4.23 -9.47
N VAL A 41 0.39 4.56 -8.65
CA VAL A 41 -0.84 3.78 -8.48
C VAL A 41 -2.05 4.64 -8.78
N ARG A 42 -3.05 4.03 -9.41
CA ARG A 42 -4.30 4.70 -9.80
C ARG A 42 -5.46 3.74 -9.63
N CYS A 43 -6.53 4.16 -8.97
CA CYS A 43 -7.73 3.34 -8.86
C CYS A 43 -8.26 2.94 -10.25
N ALA A 44 -8.41 1.62 -10.45
CA ALA A 44 -8.85 0.97 -11.68
C ALA A 44 -10.13 0.15 -11.43
N ASP A 45 -10.85 -0.16 -12.51
CA ASP A 45 -11.97 -1.11 -12.57
C ASP A 45 -13.23 -0.83 -11.73
N ASN A 46 -13.28 0.21 -10.90
CA ASN A 46 -14.47 0.50 -10.12
C ASN A 46 -14.82 2.00 -10.00
N MET A 47 -15.53 2.52 -11.02
CA MET A 47 -15.98 3.93 -11.08
C MET A 47 -16.83 4.38 -9.89
N LEU A 48 -17.47 3.46 -9.16
CA LEU A 48 -18.24 3.79 -7.96
C LEU A 48 -17.35 4.18 -6.78
N TRP A 49 -16.16 3.58 -6.68
CA TRP A 49 -15.25 3.77 -5.56
C TRP A 49 -14.07 4.67 -5.90
N CYS A 50 -13.64 4.72 -7.15
CA CYS A 50 -12.55 5.61 -7.56
C CYS A 50 -12.96 7.08 -7.42
N GLN A 51 -11.98 7.93 -7.08
CA GLN A 51 -12.17 9.38 -7.10
C GLN A 51 -12.45 9.88 -8.52
N GLN A 52 -13.19 10.98 -8.62
CA GLN A 52 -13.49 11.59 -9.92
C GLN A 52 -12.19 11.91 -10.68
N ARG A 53 -12.17 11.55 -11.97
CA ARG A 53 -11.00 11.63 -12.87
C ARG A 53 -9.86 10.65 -12.60
N SER A 54 -10.02 9.70 -11.67
CA SER A 54 -9.03 8.66 -11.35
C SER A 54 -7.60 9.22 -11.26
N PRO A 55 -7.33 10.12 -10.30
CA PRO A 55 -5.98 10.65 -10.12
C PRO A 55 -5.00 9.51 -9.79
N SER A 56 -3.75 9.65 -10.21
CA SER A 56 -2.66 8.79 -9.76
C SER A 56 -1.92 9.42 -8.58
N ILE A 57 -1.37 8.58 -7.71
CA ILE A 57 -0.45 8.99 -6.65
C ILE A 57 0.84 8.17 -6.77
N VAL A 58 1.95 8.75 -6.34
CA VAL A 58 3.22 8.05 -6.26
C VAL A 58 3.44 7.64 -4.81
N LEU A 59 3.61 6.34 -4.58
CA LEU A 59 3.92 5.76 -3.28
C LEU A 59 5.39 5.31 -3.24
N SER A 60 6.03 5.51 -2.09
CA SER A 60 7.38 5.03 -1.83
C SER A 60 7.32 3.76 -0.99
N ALA A 61 7.99 2.70 -1.45
CA ALA A 61 8.12 1.45 -0.73
C ALA A 61 9.09 1.60 0.44
N THR A 62 8.53 1.65 1.63
CA THR A 62 9.22 1.95 2.89
C THR A 62 9.05 0.83 3.90
N ASP A 63 8.08 -0.05 3.68
CA ASP A 63 7.71 -1.09 4.62
C ASP A 63 7.34 -2.41 3.91
N PHE A 64 7.12 -3.43 4.72
CA PHE A 64 6.70 -4.76 4.30
C PHE A 64 5.33 -5.07 4.89
N CYS A 65 4.39 -5.52 4.06
CA CYS A 65 3.12 -6.05 4.52
C CYS A 65 3.25 -7.57 4.72
N PRO A 66 3.35 -8.06 5.96
CA PRO A 66 3.51 -9.49 6.23
C PRO A 66 2.24 -10.27 5.84
N PRO A 67 2.38 -11.48 5.28
CA PRO A 67 1.23 -12.34 5.03
C PRO A 67 0.61 -12.81 6.35
N ASN A 68 -0.72 -12.93 6.36
CA ASN A 68 -1.48 -13.54 7.43
C ASN A 68 -2.27 -14.73 6.87
N TYR A 69 -1.68 -15.92 6.93
CA TYR A 69 -2.31 -17.15 6.44
C TYR A 69 -3.40 -17.71 7.37
N GLY A 70 -3.61 -17.09 8.54
CA GLY A 70 -4.72 -17.43 9.43
C GLY A 70 -6.07 -16.88 8.96
N VAL A 71 -6.08 -16.01 7.94
CA VAL A 71 -7.29 -15.43 7.36
C VAL A 71 -7.35 -15.68 5.84
N PRO A 72 -8.55 -15.86 5.26
CA PRO A 72 -8.72 -15.97 3.81
C PRO A 72 -8.18 -14.75 3.06
N ALA A 73 -7.69 -14.96 1.83
CA ALA A 73 -7.09 -13.91 1.00
C ALA A 73 -8.08 -12.81 0.57
N ASP A 74 -9.37 -13.10 0.65
CA ASP A 74 -10.53 -12.26 0.38
C ASP A 74 -11.16 -11.67 1.65
N TYR A 75 -10.64 -12.01 2.82
CA TYR A 75 -11.14 -11.57 4.11
C TYR A 75 -10.00 -11.16 5.07
N GLY A 76 -9.18 -10.20 4.62
CA GLY A 76 -8.07 -9.63 5.39
C GLY A 76 -6.68 -10.20 5.05
N GLY A 77 -6.60 -11.31 4.31
CA GLY A 77 -5.36 -11.90 3.83
C GLY A 77 -4.79 -11.24 2.57
N TRP A 78 -4.93 -9.92 2.41
CA TRP A 78 -4.63 -9.22 1.15
C TRP A 78 -3.16 -9.30 0.73
N CYS A 79 -2.25 -9.38 1.70
CA CYS A 79 -0.80 -9.50 1.48
C CYS A 79 -0.32 -10.96 1.33
N ASN A 80 -1.24 -11.94 1.34
CA ASN A 80 -0.89 -13.36 1.18
C ASN A 80 -0.40 -13.64 -0.24
N PHE A 81 0.62 -14.48 -0.36
CA PHE A 81 1.09 -14.97 -1.65
C PHE A 81 -0.05 -15.72 -2.38
N PRO A 82 -0.21 -15.57 -3.72
CA PRO A 82 0.63 -14.88 -4.70
C PRO A 82 0.26 -13.41 -5.00
N ARG A 83 -0.49 -12.73 -4.13
CA ARG A 83 -1.05 -11.40 -4.44
C ARG A 83 0.02 -10.30 -4.39
N ALA A 84 0.01 -9.45 -5.42
CA ALA A 84 0.66 -8.15 -5.41
C ALA A 84 -0.28 -7.15 -4.70
N HIS A 85 0.18 -6.56 -3.59
CA HIS A 85 -0.66 -5.67 -2.78
C HIS A 85 0.18 -4.52 -2.19
N PHE A 86 -0.43 -3.33 -2.17
CA PHE A 86 0.10 -2.11 -1.58
C PHE A 86 -0.70 -1.76 -0.33
N GLN A 87 -0.11 -1.92 0.85
CA GLN A 87 -0.67 -1.40 2.08
C GLN A 87 -0.28 0.08 2.19
N MET A 88 -1.23 0.99 2.10
CA MET A 88 -0.98 2.44 2.18
C MET A 88 -1.82 3.09 3.29
N PRO A 89 -1.40 4.26 3.81
CA PRO A 89 -2.18 5.06 4.73
C PRO A 89 -3.52 5.49 4.12
N GLU A 90 -4.54 5.64 4.96
CA GLU A 90 -5.86 6.16 4.57
C GLU A 90 -5.76 7.53 3.87
N ALA A 91 -4.80 8.36 4.28
CA ALA A 91 -4.55 9.66 3.68
C ALA A 91 -4.04 9.61 2.23
N ALA A 92 -3.34 8.54 1.84
CA ALA A 92 -3.00 8.26 0.44
C ALA A 92 -4.18 7.62 -0.29
N PHE A 93 -4.81 6.62 0.33
CA PHE A 93 -5.94 5.90 -0.26
C PHE A 93 -7.08 6.83 -0.67
N SER A 94 -7.43 7.79 0.21
CA SER A 94 -8.48 8.79 -0.02
C SER A 94 -8.25 9.68 -1.24
N LEU A 95 -7.01 9.76 -1.73
CA LEU A 95 -6.68 10.53 -2.93
C LEU A 95 -7.09 9.80 -4.22
N ILE A 96 -7.10 8.47 -4.22
CA ILE A 96 -7.41 7.66 -5.41
C ILE A 96 -8.77 6.97 -5.34
N ALA A 97 -9.27 6.68 -4.15
CA ALA A 97 -10.56 6.03 -3.93
C ALA A 97 -11.31 6.63 -2.73
N GLN A 98 -12.60 6.33 -2.62
CA GLN A 98 -13.42 6.68 -1.46
C GLN A 98 -13.04 5.78 -0.29
N GLN A 99 -12.87 6.33 0.92
CA GLN A 99 -12.55 5.57 2.14
C GLN A 99 -13.51 4.43 2.45
N LYS A 100 -14.75 4.50 1.92
CA LYS A 100 -15.77 3.47 2.09
C LYS A 100 -15.45 2.17 1.32
N ALA A 101 -14.50 2.21 0.38
CA ALA A 101 -13.97 1.02 -0.26
C ALA A 101 -12.81 0.48 0.57
N ASP A 102 -12.97 -0.68 1.18
CA ASP A 102 -11.89 -1.34 1.95
C ASP A 102 -10.72 -1.77 1.06
N ILE A 103 -10.98 -2.06 -0.22
CA ILE A 103 -9.98 -2.44 -1.21
C ILE A 103 -10.40 -2.00 -2.62
N VAL A 104 -9.44 -1.53 -3.42
CA VAL A 104 -9.63 -1.25 -4.85
C VAL A 104 -8.48 -1.85 -5.66
N SER A 105 -8.79 -2.25 -6.89
CA SER A 105 -7.76 -2.57 -7.89
C SER A 105 -7.05 -1.28 -8.28
N VAL A 106 -5.72 -1.33 -8.41
CA VAL A 106 -4.87 -0.20 -8.79
C VAL A 106 -3.90 -0.55 -9.92
#